data_AF-A0A914REQ4-F1
#
_entry.id   AF-A0A914REQ4-F1
#
_cell.length_a   1.000
_cell.length_b   1.000
_cell.length_c   1.000
_cell.angle_alpha   90.00
_cell.angle_beta   90.00
_cell.angle_gamma   90.00
#
_symmetry.space_group_name_H-M   'P 1'
#
loop_
_entity.id
_entity.type
_entity.pdbx_description
1 polymer ?
#
loop_
_entity_poly.entity_id
_entity_poly.type
_entity_poly.pdbx_seq_one_letter_code
_entity_poly.pdbx_strand_id
1 'polypeptide(L)'
;IDEETNPVLWGKRKYQDIQFYTEVVRQTNEAFDFDSPFNELGFFGPPFVITLDEVEFVHFERVSFQLKNFDMVFIFKDYTRKVQMVQQIPMTSLDNVKEWL
;
A
#
# COMPACT_ATOMS: atom_id res chain seq x y z
N ILE A 1 -16.59 2.47 -16.96
CA ILE A 1 -16.21 3.89 -17.01
C ILE A 1 -15.10 3.96 -16.00
N ASP A 2 -13.85 3.85 -16.47
CA ASP A 2 -12.71 3.90 -15.57
C ASP A 2 -12.66 5.30 -14.98
N GLU A 3 -12.87 5.40 -13.67
CA GLU A 3 -12.65 6.63 -12.92
C GLU A 3 -11.14 6.86 -12.87
N GLU A 4 -10.61 7.46 -13.93
CA GLU A 4 -9.26 8.00 -13.93
C GLU A 4 -9.24 9.11 -12.87
N THR A 5 -8.81 8.75 -11.65
CA THR A 5 -8.80 9.66 -10.50
C THR A 5 -7.86 10.80 -10.79
N ASN A 6 -8.43 11.94 -11.19
CA ASN A 6 -7.66 13.12 -11.56
C ASN A 6 -7.15 13.84 -10.29
N PRO A 7 -5.88 14.26 -10.25
CA PRO A 7 -5.33 14.95 -9.09
C PRO A 7 -6.04 16.29 -8.83
N VAL A 8 -6.33 16.57 -7.56
CA VAL A 8 -7.00 17.78 -7.11
C VAL A 8 -5.99 18.90 -6.89
N LEU A 9 -6.34 20.13 -7.30
CA LEU A 9 -5.55 21.32 -6.98
C LEU A 9 -5.89 21.82 -5.57
N TRP A 10 -4.88 21.93 -4.71
CA TRP A 10 -5.01 22.54 -3.40
C TRP A 10 -3.90 23.57 -3.18
N GLY A 11 -4.28 24.84 -3.04
CA GLY A 11 -3.32 25.94 -3.02
C GLY A 11 -2.48 26.00 -4.32
N LYS A 12 -1.16 25.88 -4.19
CA LYS A 12 -0.20 25.94 -5.33
C LYS A 12 0.26 24.56 -5.82
N ARG A 13 -0.26 23.46 -5.28
CA ARG A 13 0.20 22.10 -5.61
C ARG A 13 -0.96 21.22 -6.06
N LYS A 14 -0.66 20.23 -6.90
CA LYS A 14 -1.57 19.13 -7.24
C LYS A 14 -1.39 18.02 -6.22
N TYR A 15 -2.47 17.44 -5.74
CA TYR A 15 -2.50 16.33 -4.79
C TYR A 15 -3.29 15.18 -5.39
N GLN A 16 -2.66 14.00 -5.46
CA GLN A 16 -3.33 12.77 -5.87
C GLN A 16 -4.13 12.19 -4.69
N ASP A 17 -3.52 12.20 -3.51
CA ASP A 17 -4.09 11.67 -2.29
C ASP A 17 -4.30 12.80 -1.26
N ILE A 18 -5.48 12.86 -0.68
CA ILE A 18 -5.84 13.79 0.41
C ILE A 18 -6.34 12.95 1.58
N GLN A 19 -5.64 13.03 2.72
CA GLN A 19 -6.02 12.33 3.93
C GLN A 19 -6.48 13.31 5.01
N PHE A 20 -7.61 13.01 5.63
CA PHE A 20 -8.08 13.67 6.84
C PHE A 20 -7.87 12.70 8.01
N TYR A 21 -7.15 13.14 9.04
CA TYR A 21 -7.05 12.39 10.29
C TYR A 21 -7.86 13.12 11.37
N THR A 22 -8.67 12.37 12.09
CA THR A 22 -9.10 12.67 13.45
C THR A 22 -8.79 11.42 14.25
N GLU A 23 -8.63 11.54 15.56
CA GLU A 23 -8.50 10.42 16.51
C GLU A 23 -9.79 9.56 16.52
N VAL A 24 -10.14 8.95 15.38
CA VAL A 24 -11.38 8.19 15.17
C VAL A 24 -11.05 6.71 15.24
N VAL A 25 -10.89 6.23 16.46
CA VAL A 25 -11.06 4.80 16.76
C VAL A 25 -12.40 4.58 17.51
N ARG A 26 -13.12 5.66 17.87
CA ARG A 26 -14.33 5.57 18.72
C ARG A 26 -15.65 6.07 18.11
N GLN A 27 -15.69 6.66 16.91
CA GLN A 27 -16.90 7.36 16.43
C GLN A 27 -17.56 6.85 15.14
N THR A 28 -17.08 5.80 14.47
CA THR A 28 -17.66 5.34 13.18
C THR A 28 -18.68 4.21 13.28
N ASN A 29 -19.08 3.74 14.48
CA ASN A 29 -20.08 2.67 14.65
C ASN A 29 -19.86 1.46 13.70
N GLU A 30 -18.60 1.05 13.49
CA GLU A 30 -18.26 -0.11 12.63
C GLU A 30 -18.74 0.03 11.17
N ALA A 31 -19.12 1.24 10.71
CA ALA A 31 -19.65 1.45 9.35
C ALA A 31 -18.56 1.37 8.26
N PHE A 32 -17.29 1.32 8.65
CA PHE A 32 -16.15 1.18 7.75
C PHE A 32 -15.26 0.07 8.28
N ASP A 33 -15.36 -1.12 7.69
CA ASP A 33 -14.36 -2.16 7.85
C ASP A 33 -13.14 -1.78 7.02
N PHE A 34 -12.07 -1.41 7.71
CA PHE A 34 -10.75 -1.48 7.11
C PHE A 34 -10.31 -2.93 7.18
N ASP A 35 -10.69 -3.72 6.17
CA ASP A 35 -10.09 -5.03 5.89
C ASP A 35 -8.63 -4.82 5.46
N SER A 36 -7.81 -4.35 6.39
CA SER A 36 -6.37 -4.38 6.27
C SER A 36 -5.89 -5.65 6.99
N PRO A 37 -5.60 -6.74 6.26
CA PRO A 37 -5.06 -7.97 6.86
C PRO A 37 -3.72 -7.72 7.59
N PHE A 38 -3.13 -6.53 7.41
CA PHE A 38 -1.84 -6.15 7.93
C PHE A 38 -1.85 -4.81 8.67
N ASN A 39 -2.88 -4.53 9.48
CA ASN A 39 -2.90 -3.34 10.34
C ASN A 39 -1.62 -3.18 11.20
N GLU A 40 -0.96 -4.29 11.57
CA GLU A 40 0.32 -4.29 12.30
C GLU A 40 1.54 -3.89 11.45
N LEU A 41 1.43 -3.94 10.11
CA LEU A 41 2.43 -3.44 9.17
C LEU A 41 2.24 -1.95 8.86
N GLY A 42 1.37 -1.25 9.57
CA GLY A 42 1.17 0.18 9.44
C GLY A 42 2.51 0.92 9.46
N PHE A 43 2.88 1.51 8.34
CA PHE A 43 4.13 2.25 8.22
C PHE A 43 3.93 3.71 8.62
N PHE A 44 4.92 4.29 9.29
CA PHE A 44 4.97 5.74 9.48
C PHE A 44 5.39 6.39 8.15
N GLY A 45 4.43 6.95 7.40
CA GLY A 45 4.73 7.68 6.17
C GLY A 45 3.48 8.24 5.49
N PRO A 46 3.65 8.99 4.38
CA PRO A 46 2.51 9.48 3.61
C PRO A 46 1.68 8.28 3.12
N PRO A 47 0.34 8.41 3.06
CA PRO A 47 -0.52 7.34 2.56
C PRO A 47 -0.06 6.95 1.16
N PHE A 48 -0.06 5.65 0.90
CA PHE A 48 0.37 5.12 -0.37
C PHE A 48 -0.67 4.11 -0.83
N VAL A 49 -1.36 4.44 -1.91
CA VAL A 49 -2.48 3.68 -2.44
C VAL A 49 -2.07 3.02 -3.75
N ILE A 50 -2.25 1.70 -3.83
CA ILE A 50 -2.10 0.92 -5.05
C ILE A 50 -3.44 0.26 -5.36
N THR A 51 -3.89 0.39 -6.60
CA THR A 51 -4.98 -0.43 -7.16
C THR A 51 -4.41 -1.76 -7.63
N LEU A 52 -4.87 -2.89 -7.07
CA LEU A 52 -4.35 -4.21 -7.43
C LEU A 52 -4.61 -4.58 -8.90
N ASP A 53 -5.69 -4.09 -9.49
CA ASP A 53 -6.00 -4.32 -10.91
C ASP A 53 -4.96 -3.70 -11.87
N GLU A 54 -4.16 -2.74 -11.41
CA GLU A 54 -3.09 -2.10 -12.19
C GLU A 54 -1.73 -2.80 -12.05
N VAL A 55 -1.62 -3.76 -11.13
CA VAL A 55 -0.39 -4.52 -10.89
C VAL A 55 -0.29 -5.65 -11.91
N GLU A 56 0.89 -5.79 -12.53
CA GLU A 56 1.21 -6.91 -13.42
C GLU A 56 1.71 -8.11 -12.60
N PHE A 57 2.72 -7.89 -11.75
CA PHE A 57 3.21 -8.89 -10.79
C PHE A 57 3.93 -8.22 -9.62
N VAL A 58 4.09 -9.00 -8.54
CA VAL A 58 4.82 -8.60 -7.33
C VAL A 58 6.13 -9.38 -7.26
N HIS A 59 7.23 -8.69 -6.97
CA HIS A 59 8.55 -9.29 -6.77
C HIS A 59 8.98 -9.18 -5.31
N PHE A 60 9.33 -10.31 -4.70
CA PHE A 60 9.89 -10.33 -3.35
C PHE A 60 11.42 -10.29 -3.40
N GLU A 61 12.00 -9.25 -2.82
CA GLU A 61 13.44 -9.08 -2.73
C GLU A 61 13.95 -9.44 -1.33
N ARG A 62 15.23 -9.81 -1.24
CA ARG A 62 15.92 -10.11 0.03
C ARG A 62 15.26 -11.25 0.83
N VAL A 63 14.55 -12.16 0.17
CA VAL A 63 14.01 -13.36 0.80
C VAL A 63 15.16 -14.34 1.08
N SER A 64 15.58 -14.41 2.34
CA SER A 64 16.67 -15.28 2.80
C SER A 64 16.46 -15.68 4.25
N PHE A 65 16.80 -16.92 4.60
CA PHE A 65 16.71 -17.42 5.98
C PHE A 65 17.60 -16.68 6.99
N GLN A 66 18.62 -15.97 6.52
CA GLN A 66 19.53 -15.19 7.37
C GLN A 66 19.04 -13.78 7.65
N LEU A 67 18.09 -13.28 6.85
CA LEU A 67 17.56 -11.93 6.95
C LEU A 67 16.31 -11.93 7.82
N LYS A 68 16.12 -10.86 8.60
CA LYS A 68 14.93 -10.67 9.43
C LYS A 68 13.76 -10.07 8.67
N ASN A 69 14.08 -9.36 7.59
CA ASN A 69 13.13 -8.59 6.80
C ASN A 69 13.33 -8.86 5.30
N PHE A 70 12.25 -8.80 4.54
CA PHE A 70 12.25 -8.82 3.07
C PHE A 70 11.65 -7.52 2.53
N ASP A 71 11.79 -7.29 1.22
CA ASP A 71 11.11 -6.19 0.53
C ASP A 71 10.13 -6.74 -0.50
N MET A 72 9.08 -5.97 -0.78
CA MET A 72 8.08 -6.28 -1.78
C MET A 72 8.02 -5.15 -2.80
N VAL A 73 8.11 -5.50 -4.08
CA VAL A 73 8.12 -4.57 -5.20
C VAL A 73 6.92 -4.83 -6.08
N PHE A 74 6.10 -3.80 -6.30
CA PHE A 74 4.97 -3.83 -7.23
C PHE A 74 5.42 -3.35 -8.61
N ILE A 75 5.25 -4.21 -9.61
CA ILE A 75 5.47 -3.90 -11.02
C ILE A 75 4.08 -3.70 -11.64
N PHE A 76 3.85 -2.54 -12.25
CA PHE A 76 2.58 -2.19 -12.87
C PHE A 76 2.50 -2.66 -14.32
N LYS A 77 1.27 -2.84 -14.82
CA LYS A 77 0.99 -3.14 -16.23
C LYS A 77 1.54 -2.06 -17.16
N ASP A 78 1.50 -0.81 -16.71
CA ASP A 78 2.19 0.30 -17.37
C ASP A 78 3.67 0.35 -16.94
N TYR A 79 4.54 -0.18 -17.79
CA TYR A 79 5.99 -0.20 -17.57
C TYR A 79 6.67 1.19 -17.59
N THR A 80 5.96 2.25 -17.98
CA THR A 80 6.47 3.63 -17.88
C THR A 80 6.30 4.20 -16.47
N ARG A 81 5.36 3.64 -15.69
CA ARG A 81 5.15 3.98 -14.28
C ARG A 81 6.30 3.42 -13.45
N LYS A 82 6.80 4.24 -12.51
CA LYS A 82 7.83 3.79 -11.57
C LYS A 82 7.27 2.69 -10.67
N VAL A 83 8.07 1.65 -10.49
CA VAL A 83 7.82 0.59 -9.51
C VAL A 83 7.70 1.17 -8.10
N GLN A 84 6.95 0.49 -7.27
CA GLN A 84 6.70 0.91 -5.90
C GLN A 84 7.13 -0.19 -4.94
N MET A 85 7.74 0.20 -3.82
CA MET A 85 8.38 -0.73 -2.90
C MET A 85 7.86 -0.55 -1.48
N VAL A 86 7.48 -1.66 -0.86
CA VAL A 86 7.26 -1.76 0.58
C VAL A 86 8.47 -2.44 1.19
N GLN A 87 9.18 -1.71 2.05
CA GLN A 87 10.47 -2.14 2.57
C GLN A 87 10.40 -2.60 4.02
N GLN A 88 11.38 -3.42 4.42
CA GLN A 88 11.56 -3.88 5.81
C GLN A 88 10.36 -4.68 6.36
N ILE A 89 9.69 -5.47 5.51
CA ILE A 89 8.58 -6.32 5.95
C ILE A 89 9.15 -7.49 6.78
N PRO A 90 8.63 -7.76 7.99
CA PRO A 90 9.09 -8.89 8.80
C PRO A 90 8.97 -10.23 8.05
N MET A 91 10.01 -11.05 8.10
CA MET A 91 10.01 -12.39 7.47
C MET A 91 8.90 -13.32 8.01
N THR A 92 8.42 -13.08 9.23
CA THR A 92 7.28 -13.80 9.82
C THR A 92 5.98 -13.59 9.06
N SER A 93 5.85 -12.50 8.31
CA SER A 93 4.65 -12.17 7.53
C SER A 93 4.72 -12.69 6.09
N LEU A 94 5.83 -13.31 5.66
CA LEU A 94 6.04 -13.70 4.26
C LEU A 94 4.95 -14.64 3.74
N ASP A 95 4.57 -15.66 4.51
CA ASP A 95 3.57 -16.64 4.09
C ASP A 95 2.17 -16.01 4.01
N ASN A 96 1.81 -15.17 4.99
CA ASN A 96 0.54 -14.43 4.96
C ASN A 96 0.44 -13.48 3.77
N VAL A 97 1.54 -12.78 3.42
CA VAL A 97 1.58 -11.88 2.26
C VAL A 97 1.44 -12.64 0.95
N LYS A 98 2.00 -13.85 0.86
CA LYS A 98 1.82 -14.73 -0.30
C LYS A 98 0.42 -15.31 -0.43
N GLU A 99 -0.25 -15.60 0.67
CA GLU A 99 -1.64 -16.11 0.66
C GLU A 99 -2.63 -15.02 0.23
N TRP A 100 -2.33 -13.76 0.56
CA TRP A 100 -3.16 -12.62 0.18
C TRP A 100 -3.06 -12.24 -1.30
N LEU A 101 -1.90 -12.44 -1.93
CA LEU A 101 -1.64 -12.14 -3.37
C LEU A 101 -2.12 -13.28 -4.28
#